data_AF-A0A354X203-F1
#
_entry.id   AF-A0A354X203-F1
#
_cell.length_a   1.000
_cell.length_b   1.000
_cell.length_c   1.000
_cell.angle_alpha   90.00
_cell.angle_beta   90.00
_cell.angle_gamma   90.00
#
_symmetry.space_group_name_H-M   'P 1'
#
loop_
_entity.id
_entity.type
_entity.pdbx_description
1 polymer ?
#
loop_
_entity_poly.entity_id
_entity_poly.type
_entity_poly.pdbx_seq_one_letter_code
_entity_poly.pdbx_strand_id
1 'polypeptide(L)' 'LLKNFPDFEQGDIAIGCFGNTTAKAVEDAGLRLDCKAPQPEYPSMAAALEAFLENNHKAHV' A
#
# COMPACT_ATOMS: atom_id res chain seq x y z
N LEU A 1 2.15 -5.82 -12.23
CA LEU A 1 0.71 -5.54 -12.27
C LEU A 1 0.29 -5.08 -13.67
N LEU A 2 0.64 -3.84 -14.07
CA LEU A 2 0.20 -3.24 -15.34
C LEU A 2 0.61 -4.02 -16.61
N LYS A 3 1.73 -4.76 -16.59
CA LYS A 3 2.10 -5.65 -17.70
C LYS A 3 1.05 -6.73 -17.98
N ASN A 4 0.45 -7.29 -16.93
CA ASN A 4 -0.51 -8.40 -17.03
C ASN A 4 -1.97 -7.90 -17.02
N PHE A 5 -2.19 -6.72 -16.44
CA PHE A 5 -3.50 -6.07 -16.31
C PHE A 5 -3.32 -4.61 -16.76
N PRO A 6 -3.22 -4.34 -18.07
CA PRO A 6 -2.95 -3.00 -18.59
C PRO A 6 -4.06 -1.99 -18.23
N ASP A 7 -5.30 -2.48 -18.08
CA ASP A 7 -6.46 -1.68 -17.71
C ASP A 7 -6.77 -1.74 -16.20
N PHE A 8 -5.77 -2.04 -15.37
CA PHE A 8 -5.95 -2.08 -13.92
C PHE A 8 -6.34 -0.70 -13.39
N GLU A 9 -7.52 -0.62 -12.78
CA GLU A 9 -7.96 0.55 -12.02
C GLU A 9 -7.86 0.26 -10.53
N GLN A 10 -7.12 1.10 -9.79
CA GLN A 10 -6.87 0.85 -8.37
C GLN A 10 -8.12 0.95 -7.51
N GLY A 11 -8.97 1.98 -7.72
CA GLY A 11 -10.20 2.19 -6.95
C GLY A 11 -10.01 2.08 -5.43
N ASP A 12 -10.77 1.17 -4.83
CA ASP A 12 -10.78 0.85 -3.40
C ASP A 12 -9.63 -0.08 -2.96
N ILE A 13 -8.80 -0.56 -3.89
CA ILE A 13 -7.69 -1.47 -3.57
C ILE A 13 -6.55 -0.67 -2.95
N ALA A 14 -6.15 -1.08 -1.74
CA ALA A 14 -4.99 -0.54 -1.07
C ALA A 14 -3.70 -1.24 -1.52
N ILE A 15 -2.66 -0.48 -1.81
CA ILE A 15 -1.33 -1.02 -2.18
C ILE A 15 -0.35 -0.82 -1.04
N GLY A 16 0.23 -1.94 -0.59
CA GLY A 16 1.26 -2.00 0.43
C GLY A 16 2.65 -2.29 -0.16
N CYS A 17 3.72 -1.70 0.39
CA CYS A 17 5.08 -2.05 0.00
C CYS A 17 6.09 -2.07 1.17
N PHE A 18 7.16 -2.84 0.98
CA PHE A 18 8.33 -2.84 1.85
C PHE A 18 9.55 -2.22 1.14
N GLY A 19 10.14 -1.19 1.74
CA GLY A 19 11.33 -0.49 1.27
C GLY A 19 11.09 0.65 0.29
N ASN A 20 12.05 1.57 0.22
CA ASN A 20 11.98 2.77 -0.63
C ASN A 20 11.99 2.44 -2.13
N THR A 21 12.74 1.42 -2.56
CA THR A 21 12.79 1.02 -3.97
C THR A 21 11.42 0.56 -4.47
N THR A 22 10.73 -0.26 -3.67
CA THR A 22 9.39 -0.74 -4.03
C THR A 22 8.37 0.39 -4.01
N ALA A 23 8.44 1.30 -3.02
CA ALA A 23 7.59 2.48 -2.96
C ALA A 23 7.71 3.33 -4.23
N LYS A 24 8.94 3.61 -4.65
CA LYS A 24 9.21 4.34 -5.88
C LYS A 24 8.67 3.64 -7.12
N ALA A 25 8.77 2.31 -7.20
CA ALA A 25 8.20 1.57 -8.33
C ALA A 25 6.67 1.65 -8.41
N VAL A 26 5.98 1.74 -7.26
CA VAL A 26 4.53 1.96 -7.20
C VAL A 26 4.18 3.36 -7.70
N GLU A 27 4.90 4.38 -7.22
CA GLU A 27 4.72 5.78 -7.63
C GLU A 27 5.03 6.00 -9.12
N ASP A 28 6.15 5.47 -9.62
CA ASP A 28 6.57 5.56 -11.02
C ASP A 28 5.57 4.82 -11.96
N ALA A 29 4.83 3.84 -11.43
CA ALA A 29 3.74 3.17 -12.13
C ALA A 29 2.40 3.94 -12.09
N GLY A 30 2.37 5.13 -11.47
CA GLY A 30 1.18 5.97 -11.34
C GLY A 30 0.14 5.44 -10.34
N LEU A 31 0.54 4.54 -9.45
CA LEU A 31 -0.35 3.94 -8.46
C LEU A 31 -0.23 4.67 -7.11
N ARG A 32 -1.34 4.72 -6.37
CA ARG A 32 -1.38 5.27 -5.00
C ARG A 32 -0.78 4.24 -4.04
N LEU A 33 0.18 4.67 -3.23
CA LEU A 33 0.75 3.86 -2.16
C LEU A 33 0.01 4.16 -0.85
N ASP A 34 -0.64 3.14 -0.27
CA ASP A 34 -1.52 3.30 0.90
C ASP A 34 -0.86 2.81 2.20
N CYS A 35 0.01 1.80 2.11
CA CYS A 35 0.72 1.24 3.26
C CYS A 35 2.22 1.08 2.91
N LYS A 36 3.11 1.62 3.72
CA LYS A 36 4.55 1.53 3.51
C LYS A 36 5.24 1.10 4.79
N ALA A 37 6.21 0.20 4.68
CA ALA A 37 7.19 -0.04 5.73
C ALA A 37 8.59 -0.16 5.12
N PRO A 38 9.68 -0.02 5.89
CA PRO A 38 9.69 0.54 7.23
C PRO A 38 9.35 2.03 7.20
N GLN A 39 8.73 2.51 8.28
CA GLN A 39 8.56 3.92 8.64
C GLN A 39 9.13 4.12 10.06
N PRO A 40 9.49 5.35 10.47
CA PRO A 40 9.95 5.61 11.84
C PRO A 40 9.00 5.09 12.92
N GLU A 41 7.70 5.21 12.67
CA GLU A 41 6.62 4.74 13.56
C GLU A 41 6.30 3.25 13.38
N TYR A 42 6.53 2.71 12.17
CA TYR A 42 6.18 1.33 11.79
C TYR A 42 7.40 0.61 11.19
N PRO A 43 8.26 -0.01 12.01
CA PRO A 43 9.53 -0.57 11.55
C PRO A 43 9.37 -1.87 10.75
N SER A 44 8.18 -2.47 10.72
CA SER A 44 7.89 -3.74 10.05
C SER A 44 6.59 -3.67 9.24
N MET A 45 6.44 -4.56 8.24
CA MET A 45 5.18 -4.68 7.50
C MET A 45 4.01 -5.06 8.40
N ALA A 46 4.22 -5.86 9.44
CA ALA A 46 3.16 -6.24 10.36
C ALA A 46 2.62 -5.02 11.12
N ALA A 47 3.51 -4.18 11.66
CA ALA A 47 3.13 -2.94 12.35
C ALA A 47 2.46 -1.93 11.40
N ALA A 48 2.98 -1.78 10.18
CA ALA A 48 2.39 -0.88 9.20
C ALA A 48 1.00 -1.36 8.73
N LEU A 49 0.81 -2.67 8.62
CA LEU A 49 -0.48 -3.27 8.26
C LEU A 49 -1.50 -3.14 9.39
N GLU A 50 -1.10 -3.37 10.64
CA GLU A 50 -1.97 -3.20 11.81
C GLU A 50 -2.47 -1.75 11.88
N ALA A 51 -1.56 -0.77 11.83
CA ALA A 51 -1.92 0.64 11.79
C ALA A 51 -2.77 1.00 10.57
N PHE A 52 -2.50 0.41 9.40
CA PHE A 52 -3.33 0.61 8.21
C PHE A 52 -4.76 0.09 8.43
N LEU A 53 -4.93 -1.12 8.96
CA LEU A 53 -6.24 -1.72 9.20
C LEU A 53 -7.03 -0.93 10.25
N GLU A 54 -6.41 -0.53 11.35
CA GLU A 54 -7.05 0.29 12.37
C GLU A 54 -7.60 1.62 11.81
N ASN A 55 -6.82 2.28 10.95
CA ASN A 55 -7.21 3.56 10.35
C ASN A 55 -8.18 3.42 9.17
N ASN A 56 -8.25 2.25 8.53
CA ASN A 56 -9.04 2.00 7.33
C ASN A 56 -10.18 0.99 7.54
N HIS A 57 -10.46 0.60 8.79
CA HIS A 57 -11.59 -0.26 9.12
C HIS A 57 -12.90 0.38 8.63
N LYS A 58 -13.42 -0.14 7.52
CA LYS A 58 -14.84 -0.03 7.18
C LYS A 58 -15.57 -0.84 8.27
N ALA A 59 -16.16 -0.16 9.26
CA ALA A 59 -17.00 -0.82 10.24
C ALA A 59 -18.05 -1.65 9.49
N HIS A 60 -17.96 -2.98 9.59
CA HIS A 60 -19.11 -3.82 9.29
C HIS A 60 -20.09 -3.62 10.44
N VAL A 61 -20.94 -2.61 10.29
CA VAL A 61 -22.18 -2.43 11.04
C VAL A 61 -23.31 -3.07 10.24
#